data_AF-A0A2V2FAS5-F1
#
_entry.id   AF-A0A2V2FAS5-F1
#
_cell.length_a   1.000
_cell.length_b   1.000
_cell.length_c   1.000
_cell.angle_alpha   90.00
_cell.angle_beta   90.00
_cell.angle_gamma   90.00
#
_symmetry.space_group_name_H-M   'P 1'
#
loop_
_entity.id
_entity.type
_entity.pdbx_description
1 polymer ?
#
loop_
_entity_poly.entity_id
_entity_poly.type
_entity_poly.pdbx_seq_one_letter_code
_entity_poly.pdbx_strand_id
1 'polypeptide(L)' 'NDHLYEGRFSPRVNGKRIAKNIYATTREECEEKLKVLIAEMKKEIAEIKANAKNEG' A
#
# COMPACT_ATOMS: atom_id res chain seq x y z
N ASN A 1 3.20 -6.12 25.69
CA ASN A 1 3.31 -6.94 24.46
C ASN A 1 1.97 -6.84 23.76
N ASP A 2 1.71 -5.71 23.11
CA ASP A 2 0.45 -5.52 22.39
C ASP A 2 0.45 -6.47 21.20
N HIS A 3 -0.45 -7.45 21.24
CA HIS A 3 -0.71 -8.34 20.11
C HIS A 3 -1.43 -7.54 19.03
N LEU A 4 -0.68 -6.69 18.32
CA LEU A 4 -1.19 -5.97 17.16
C LEU A 4 -1.12 -6.89 15.94
N TYR A 5 -2.18 -6.87 15.15
CA TYR A 5 -2.24 -7.49 13.83
C TYR A 5 -1.42 -6.67 12.84
N GLU A 6 -0.48 -7.33 12.17
CA GLU A 6 0.31 -6.74 11.09
C GLU A 6 -0.32 -7.04 9.72
N GLY A 7 -0.60 -5.98 8.98
CA GLY A 7 -0.99 -6.02 7.58
C GLY A 7 0.18 -5.52 6.75
N ARG A 8 0.75 -6.38 5.90
CA ARG A 8 1.88 -6.02 5.04
C ARG A 8 1.42 -5.84 3.60
N PHE A 9 1.68 -4.65 3.05
CA PHE A 9 1.52 -4.36 1.64
C PHE A 9 2.87 -4.01 1.02
N SER A 10 3.20 -4.59 -0.14
CA SER A 10 4.49 -4.35 -0.82
C SER A 10 4.28 -4.06 -2.30
N PRO A 11 3.72 -2.89 -2.66
CA PRO A 11 3.53 -2.50 -4.04
C PRO A 11 4.86 -2.26 -4.76
N ARG A 12 4.83 -2.42 -6.09
CA ARG A 12 5.88 -1.91 -6.98
C ARG A 12 5.48 -0.54 -7.48
N VAL A 13 6.24 0.48 -7.09
CA VAL A 13 6.09 1.86 -7.53
C VAL A 13 7.34 2.23 -8.31
N ASN A 14 7.17 2.61 -9.59
CA ASN A 14 8.28 2.98 -10.47
C ASN A 14 9.45 1.95 -10.48
N GLY A 15 9.12 0.66 -10.59
CA GLY A 15 10.11 -0.44 -10.59
C GLY A 15 10.70 -0.80 -9.23
N LYS A 16 10.51 0.01 -8.18
CA LYS A 16 10.98 -0.25 -6.81
C LYS A 16 9.87 -0.86 -5.95
N ARG A 17 10.21 -1.82 -5.09
CA ARG A 17 9.29 -2.36 -4.07
C ARG A 17 9.30 -1.43 -2.86
N ILE A 18 8.13 -0.94 -2.46
CA ILE A 18 7.96 -0.16 -1.23
C ILE A 18 7.20 -1.05 -0.25
N ALA A 19 7.77 -1.33 0.92
CA ALA A 19 7.06 -2.04 1.98
C ALA A 19 6.28 -1.04 2.84
N LYS A 20 5.01 -1.31 3.07
CA LYS A 20 4.13 -0.57 3.98
C LYS A 20 3.55 -1.57 4.97
N ASN A 21 3.77 -1.33 6.25
CA ASN A 21 3.24 -2.14 7.32
C ASN A 21 2.15 -1.33 8.03
N ILE A 22 1.01 -1.98 8.25
CA ILE A 22 -0.12 -1.48 9.02
C ILE A 22 -0.15 -2.29 10.30
N TYR A 23 -0.27 -1.62 11.45
CA TYR A 23 -0.49 -2.29 12.73
C TYR A 23 -1.86 -1.87 13.26
N ALA A 24 -2.64 -2.84 13.74
CA ALA A 24 -3.94 -2.58 14.35
C ALA A 24 -4.23 -3.53 15.51
N THR A 25 -5.07 -3.10 16.43
CA THR A 25 -5.50 -3.87 17.61
C THR A 25 -6.37 -5.07 17.25
N THR A 26 -7.14 -4.95 16.17
CA THR A 26 -7.99 -6.01 15.65
C THR A 26 -7.62 -6.35 14.22
N ARG A 27 -7.96 -7.58 13.80
CA ARG A 27 -7.78 -8.02 12.43
C ARG A 27 -8.62 -7.21 11.45
N GLU A 28 -9.86 -6.89 11.81
CA GLU A 28 -10.78 -6.11 10.97
C GLU A 28 -10.23 -4.72 10.68
N GLU A 29 -9.78 -4.00 11.70
CA GLU A 29 -9.14 -2.68 11.51
C GLU A 29 -7.85 -2.79 10.66
N CYS A 30 -7.10 -3.89 10.82
CA CYS A 30 -5.91 -4.14 10.01
C CYS A 30 -6.30 -4.31 8.52
N GLU A 31 -7.31 -5.11 8.24
CA GLU A 31 -7.80 -5.37 6.88
C GLU A 31 -8.44 -4.12 6.24
N GLU A 32 -9.18 -3.31 7.00
CA GLU A 32 -9.75 -2.05 6.50
C GLU A 32 -8.67 -1.04 6.14
N LYS A 33 -7.71 -0.80 7.05
CA LYS A 33 -6.58 0.10 6.80
C LYS A 33 -5.72 -0.41 5.63
N LEU A 34 -5.52 -1.72 5.52
CA LEU A 34 -4.81 -2.33 4.41
C LEU A 34 -5.55 -2.12 3.07
N LYS A 35 -6.87 -2.29 3.04
CA LYS A 35 -7.69 -2.05 1.83
C LYS A 35 -7.62 -0.60 1.37
N VAL A 36 -7.74 0.35 2.29
CA VAL A 36 -7.61 1.79 1.99
C VAL A 36 -6.23 2.08 1.41
N LEU A 37 -5.17 1.62 2.08
CA LEU A 37 -3.79 1.79 1.62
C LEU A 37 -3.56 1.18 0.22
N ILE A 38 -4.11 0.00 -0.04
CA ILE A 38 -4.01 -0.65 -1.36
C ILE A 38 -4.72 0.19 -2.43
N ALA A 39 -5.90 0.73 -2.14
CA ALA A 39 -6.66 1.54 -3.08
C ALA A 39 -5.94 2.85 -3.43
N GLU A 40 -5.43 3.55 -2.42
CA GLU A 40 -4.64 4.78 -2.61
C GLU A 40 -3.36 4.51 -3.40
N MET A 41 -2.59 3.49 -3.02
CA MET A 41 -1.35 3.13 -3.72
C MET A 41 -1.61 2.67 -5.15
N LYS A 42 -2.69 1.94 -5.41
CA LYS A 42 -3.07 1.56 -6.79
C LYS A 42 -3.37 2.80 -7.64
N LYS A 43 -4.06 3.78 -7.07
CA LYS A 43 -4.34 5.06 -7.76
C LYS A 43 -3.04 5.81 -8.04
N GLU A 44 -2.16 5.95 -7.04
CA GLU A 44 -0.86 6.61 -7.20
C GLU A 44 0.04 5.89 -8.21
N ILE A 45 0.08 4.54 -8.22
CA ILE A 45 0.82 3.77 -9.23
C ILE A 45 0.24 3.99 -10.63
N ALA A 46 -1.08 4.09 -10.77
CA ALA A 46 -1.70 4.35 -12.06
C ALA A 46 -1.33 5.76 -12.57
N GLU A 47 -1.34 6.77 -11.69
CA GLU A 47 -0.92 8.14 -12.00
C GLU A 47 0.56 8.20 -12.36
N ILE A 48 1.44 7.57 -11.58
CA ILE A 48 2.88 7.49 -11.87
C ILE A 48 3.13 6.77 -13.20
N LYS A 49 2.42 5.67 -13.47
CA LYS A 49 2.56 4.92 -14.72
C LYS A 49 2.08 5.72 -15.93
N ALA A 50 1.02 6.52 -15.75
CA ALA A 50 0.54 7.43 -16.79
C ALA A 50 1.57 8.54 -17.06
N ASN A 51 2.15 9.12 -16.02
CA ASN A 51 3.14 10.19 -16.16
C ASN A 51 4.48 9.68 -16.74
N ALA A 52 4.96 8.51 -16.30
CA ALA A 52 6.18 7.88 -16.81
C ALA A 52 6.11 7.51 -18.31
N LYS A 53 4.89 7.41 -18.87
CA LYS A 53 4.68 7.16 -20.30
C LYS A 53 4.81 8.43 -21.16
N ASN A 54 4.86 9.61 -20.55
CA ASN A 54 4.87 10.90 -21.23
C ASN A 54 6.28 11.54 -21.30
N GLU A 55 7.30 10.87 -20.74
CA GLU A 55 8.71 11.29 -20.80
C GLU A 55 9.53 10.46 -21.83
N GLY A 56 8.87 9.80 -22.79
CA GLY A 56 9.50 9.02 -23.86
C GLY A 56 9.24 9.57 -25.24
#